data_AF-A0A3Q8VS66-F1
#
_entry.id   AF-A0A3Q8VS66-F1
#
_cell.length_a   1.000
_cell.length_b   1.000
_cell.length_c   1.000
_cell.angle_alpha   90.00
_cell.angle_beta   90.00
_cell.angle_gamma   90.00
#
_symmetry.space_group_name_H-M   'P 1'
#
loop_
_entity.id
_entity.type
_entity.pdbx_description
1 polymer ?
#
loop_
_entity_poly.entity_id
_entity_poly.type
_entity_poly.pdbx_seq_one_letter_code
_entity_poly.pdbx_strand_id
1 'polypeptide(L)'
;MTIYSQHANRGKTQVLATYRGLDGVESKTVTSLGDPRLALPIVDALNRISAFATVPVSVHDRRGQRADYYPRKHLAALTEAAARADLLCGAHSLWYEYVCLRLHQALVDLENALVSVPDTVRRAIRSELELEEAELRAALDDFSGTSSGPETENLRCWEFAHPFVKHDDGMDTLSDETRERLDRREAGLTSEEREKAVAGLRVLVTAHSRCTGMWATLDDPSCELFAEPHDSDGFYMTVQAPEPGDDDGCWEVEVGRWEPDDPDEEYGEHSSATGSTVIGCALPAVPDADEVAHLLKSVEEKPLLLAQWAETPVGAALAGTTAVVTKRYDS
;
A
#
# COMPACT_ATOMS: atom_id res chain seq x y z
N MET A 1 -19.27 -3.67 3.01
CA MET A 1 -18.10 -3.09 3.70
C MET A 1 -18.65 -2.36 4.92
N THR A 2 -17.97 -2.44 6.05
CA THR A 2 -18.32 -1.66 7.26
C THR A 2 -17.52 -0.37 7.28
N ILE A 3 -18.19 0.75 7.52
CA ILE A 3 -17.58 2.08 7.63
C ILE A 3 -17.55 2.49 9.10
N TYR A 4 -16.37 2.77 9.60
CA TYR A 4 -16.14 3.22 10.95
C TYR A 4 -16.04 4.74 11.00
N SER A 5 -16.70 5.35 11.99
CA SER A 5 -16.67 6.80 12.19
C SER A 5 -16.57 7.17 13.67
N GLN A 6 -16.09 8.38 13.93
CA GLN A 6 -16.07 8.96 15.26
C GLN A 6 -17.32 9.83 15.48
N HIS A 7 -17.96 9.66 16.62
CA HIS A 7 -19.09 10.49 17.00
C HIS A 7 -18.92 11.01 18.43
N ALA A 8 -18.92 12.34 18.60
CA ALA A 8 -18.87 12.94 19.93
C ALA A 8 -20.21 12.75 20.65
N ASN A 9 -20.21 12.14 21.83
CA ASN A 9 -21.42 11.92 22.63
C ASN A 9 -21.12 12.01 24.13
N ARG A 10 -21.80 12.92 24.83
CA ARG A 10 -21.72 13.10 26.30
C ARG A 10 -20.28 13.16 26.84
N GLY A 11 -19.41 13.93 26.17
CA GLY A 11 -18.02 14.12 26.59
C GLY A 11 -17.10 12.92 26.33
N LYS A 12 -17.57 11.92 25.57
CA LYS A 12 -16.78 10.80 25.07
C LYS A 12 -16.79 10.80 23.54
N THR A 13 -15.85 10.08 22.95
CA THR A 13 -15.80 9.80 21.52
C THR A 13 -16.23 8.37 21.29
N GLN A 14 -17.36 8.17 20.62
CA GLN A 14 -17.84 6.85 20.23
C GLN A 14 -17.21 6.44 18.91
N VAL A 15 -16.87 5.16 18.81
CA VAL A 15 -16.56 4.51 17.53
C VAL A 15 -17.82 3.82 17.06
N LEU A 16 -18.34 4.24 15.91
CA LEU A 16 -19.55 3.70 15.31
C LEU A 16 -19.19 2.87 14.08
N ALA A 17 -19.74 1.67 13.98
CA ALA A 17 -19.74 0.85 12.77
C ALA A 17 -21.03 1.12 12.00
N THR A 18 -20.93 1.41 10.71
CA THR A 18 -22.07 1.67 9.82
C THR A 18 -21.97 0.77 8.60
N TYR A 19 -23.01 0.01 8.32
CA TYR A 19 -23.04 -0.93 7.21
C TYR A 19 -24.45 -0.99 6.61
N ARG A 20 -24.56 -1.54 5.40
CA ARG A 20 -25.86 -1.80 4.77
C ARG A 20 -26.32 -3.20 5.17
N GLY A 21 -27.37 -3.27 5.98
CA GLY A 21 -28.12 -4.48 6.34
C GLY A 21 -29.35 -4.66 5.45
N LEU A 22 -30.21 -5.64 5.82
CA LEU A 22 -31.42 -5.99 5.07
C LEU A 22 -32.46 -4.85 5.07
N ASP A 23 -32.56 -4.13 6.18
CA ASP A 23 -33.55 -3.05 6.38
C ASP A 23 -32.99 -1.67 5.99
N GLY A 24 -31.80 -1.61 5.37
CA GLY A 24 -31.15 -0.39 4.93
C GLY A 24 -29.83 -0.11 5.65
N VAL A 25 -29.53 1.17 5.91
CA VAL A 25 -28.29 1.56 6.59
C VAL A 25 -28.47 1.38 8.10
N GLU A 26 -27.65 0.52 8.68
CA GLU A 26 -27.59 0.27 10.12
C GLU A 26 -26.34 0.92 10.72
N SER A 27 -26.44 1.40 11.96
CA SER A 27 -25.32 1.94 12.71
C SER A 27 -25.33 1.40 14.13
N LYS A 28 -24.15 0.94 14.58
CA LYS A 28 -23.93 0.30 15.88
C LYS A 28 -22.76 0.97 16.58
N THR A 29 -22.88 1.23 17.88
CA THR A 29 -21.73 1.64 18.68
C THR A 29 -20.84 0.44 18.98
N VAL A 30 -19.60 0.48 18.52
CA VAL A 30 -18.57 -0.53 18.84
C VAL A 30 -18.04 -0.29 20.25
N THR A 31 -17.61 0.94 20.53
CA THR A 31 -17.03 1.30 21.83
C THR A 31 -17.06 2.81 22.06
N SER A 32 -16.57 3.25 23.23
CA SER A 32 -16.47 4.67 23.59
C SER A 32 -15.17 4.97 24.32
N LEU A 33 -14.46 5.99 23.85
CA LEU A 33 -13.18 6.47 24.35
C LEU A 33 -13.33 7.82 25.06
N GLY A 34 -12.44 8.09 26.01
CA GLY A 34 -12.43 9.36 26.74
C GLY A 34 -11.79 10.52 25.98
N ASP A 35 -10.99 10.23 24.94
CA ASP A 35 -10.24 11.22 24.16
C ASP A 35 -10.41 10.90 22.65
N PRO A 36 -10.85 11.87 21.82
CA PRO A 36 -10.87 11.73 20.36
C PRO A 36 -9.54 11.31 19.74
N ARG A 37 -8.40 11.74 20.31
CA ARG A 37 -7.06 11.41 19.79
C ARG A 37 -6.75 9.91 19.85
N LEU A 38 -7.38 9.18 20.77
CA LEU A 38 -7.26 7.72 20.85
C LEU A 38 -8.20 7.02 19.85
N ALA A 39 -9.29 7.67 19.44
CA ALA A 39 -10.28 7.09 18.54
C ALA A 39 -9.85 7.18 17.07
N LEU A 40 -9.16 8.25 16.69
CA LEU A 40 -8.76 8.48 15.30
C LEU A 40 -7.91 7.35 14.70
N PRO A 41 -6.80 6.91 15.32
CA PRO A 41 -5.99 5.82 14.74
C PRO A 41 -6.75 4.49 14.67
N ILE A 42 -7.66 4.24 15.63
CA ILE A 42 -8.48 3.03 15.65
C ILE A 42 -9.49 3.03 14.50
N VAL A 43 -10.20 4.15 14.29
CA VAL A 43 -11.19 4.29 13.22
C VAL A 43 -10.53 4.19 11.85
N ASP A 44 -9.38 4.83 11.68
CA ASP A 44 -8.60 4.74 10.46
C ASP A 44 -8.20 3.29 10.15
N ALA A 45 -7.56 2.60 11.10
CA ALA A 45 -7.13 1.22 10.91
C ALA A 45 -8.30 0.27 10.65
N LEU A 46 -9.44 0.42 11.34
CA LEU A 46 -10.64 -0.41 11.11
C LEU A 46 -11.25 -0.20 9.73
N ASN A 47 -11.27 1.04 9.22
CA ASN A 47 -11.72 1.31 7.85
C ASN A 47 -10.82 0.63 6.81
N ARG A 48 -9.50 0.74 6.98
CA ARG A 48 -8.52 0.07 6.13
C ARG A 48 -8.68 -1.45 6.16
N ILE A 49 -8.79 -2.05 7.34
CA ILE A 49 -9.03 -3.49 7.53
C ILE A 49 -10.32 -3.92 6.82
N SER A 50 -11.41 -3.19 7.04
CA SER A 50 -12.72 -3.48 6.41
C SER A 50 -12.62 -3.47 4.89
N ALA A 51 -11.94 -2.47 4.31
CA ALA A 51 -11.74 -2.38 2.87
C ALA A 51 -10.87 -3.52 2.33
N PHE A 52 -9.69 -3.75 2.91
CA PHE A 52 -8.74 -4.77 2.44
C PHE A 52 -9.19 -6.21 2.67
N ALA A 53 -10.04 -6.47 3.67
CA ALA A 53 -10.67 -7.79 3.85
C ALA A 53 -11.86 -8.02 2.92
N THR A 54 -12.59 -6.96 2.59
CA THR A 54 -13.81 -7.03 1.79
C THR A 54 -13.53 -7.12 0.29
N VAL A 55 -12.70 -6.20 -0.24
CA VAL A 55 -12.63 -5.97 -1.68
C VAL A 55 -12.11 -7.21 -2.44
N PRO A 56 -11.04 -7.89 -2.01
CA PRO A 56 -10.52 -9.06 -2.72
C PRO A 56 -11.55 -10.16 -2.95
N VAL A 57 -12.36 -10.48 -1.93
CA VAL A 57 -13.37 -11.55 -2.03
C VAL A 57 -14.61 -11.13 -2.82
N SER A 58 -14.77 -9.84 -3.09
CA SER A 58 -15.92 -9.27 -3.80
C SER A 58 -15.69 -9.13 -5.32
N VAL A 59 -14.46 -9.31 -5.79
CA VAL A 59 -14.09 -9.15 -7.20
C VAL A 59 -13.53 -10.45 -7.78
N HIS A 60 -13.70 -10.59 -9.10
CA HIS A 60 -13.11 -11.71 -9.84
C HIS A 60 -11.63 -11.45 -10.13
N ASP A 61 -10.82 -12.50 -10.01
CA ASP A 61 -9.51 -12.64 -10.61
C ASP A 61 -9.70 -12.75 -12.13
N ARG A 62 -9.18 -11.79 -12.88
CA ARG A 62 -9.40 -11.68 -14.33
C ARG A 62 -8.33 -12.42 -15.15
N ARG A 63 -7.38 -13.09 -14.50
CA ARG A 63 -6.24 -13.74 -15.18
C ARG A 63 -6.66 -15.05 -15.83
N GLY A 64 -6.09 -15.34 -17.02
CA GLY A 64 -6.14 -16.69 -17.61
C GLY A 64 -7.50 -17.23 -18.05
N GLN A 65 -8.44 -16.37 -18.51
CA GLN A 65 -9.78 -16.74 -19.03
C GLN A 65 -10.74 -17.46 -18.06
N ARG A 66 -10.35 -17.70 -16.80
CA ARG A 66 -11.26 -18.17 -15.75
C ARG A 66 -11.46 -17.05 -14.76
N ALA A 67 -12.67 -16.47 -14.76
CA ALA A 67 -13.11 -15.50 -13.76
C ALA A 67 -13.36 -16.24 -12.43
N ASP A 68 -12.29 -16.68 -11.78
CA ASP A 68 -12.35 -17.26 -10.42
C ASP A 68 -12.26 -16.13 -9.39
N TYR A 69 -12.70 -16.38 -8.15
CA TYR A 69 -12.53 -15.40 -7.06
C TYR A 69 -11.13 -15.46 -6.46
N TYR A 70 -10.67 -14.35 -5.89
CA TYR A 70 -9.44 -14.34 -5.10
C TYR A 70 -9.52 -15.24 -3.86
N PRO A 71 -8.36 -15.67 -3.32
CA PRO A 71 -8.33 -16.50 -2.12
C PRO A 71 -9.02 -15.84 -0.92
N ARG A 72 -9.65 -16.66 -0.07
CA ARG A 72 -10.36 -16.22 1.15
C ARG A 72 -9.48 -16.27 2.41
N LYS A 73 -8.23 -16.76 2.30
CA LYS A 73 -7.36 -17.05 3.45
C LYS A 73 -7.05 -15.83 4.32
N HIS A 74 -7.04 -14.63 3.73
CA HIS A 74 -6.75 -13.40 4.45
C HIS A 74 -7.82 -13.03 5.49
N LEU A 75 -9.04 -13.54 5.36
CA LEU A 75 -10.11 -13.29 6.34
C LEU A 75 -9.76 -13.84 7.73
N ALA A 76 -9.04 -14.96 7.80
CA ALA A 76 -8.56 -15.53 9.06
C ALA A 76 -7.64 -14.59 9.84
N ALA A 77 -6.92 -13.70 9.14
CA ALA A 77 -6.02 -12.75 9.78
C ALA A 77 -6.75 -11.69 10.62
N LEU A 78 -8.07 -11.51 10.45
CA LEU A 78 -8.84 -10.59 11.28
C LEU A 78 -8.83 -11.01 12.76
N THR A 79 -8.81 -12.32 13.04
CA THR A 79 -8.90 -12.85 14.40
C THR A 79 -7.71 -13.72 14.81
N GLU A 80 -7.08 -14.42 13.88
CA GLU A 80 -6.03 -15.40 14.17
C GLU A 80 -4.62 -14.81 13.98
N ALA A 81 -3.83 -14.79 15.06
CA ALA A 81 -2.46 -14.27 15.03
C ALA A 81 -1.53 -15.06 14.07
N ALA A 82 -1.73 -16.38 13.94
CA ALA A 82 -0.97 -17.19 13.00
C ALA A 82 -1.28 -16.79 11.54
N ALA A 83 -2.56 -16.62 11.21
CA ALA A 83 -2.96 -16.17 9.88
C ALA A 83 -2.45 -14.76 9.55
N ARG A 84 -2.29 -13.89 10.56
CA ARG A 84 -1.63 -12.57 10.37
C ARG A 84 -0.19 -12.72 9.92
N ALA A 85 0.58 -13.60 10.56
CA ALA A 85 1.96 -13.87 10.15
C ALA A 85 2.04 -14.47 8.74
N ASP A 86 1.05 -15.29 8.38
CA ASP A 86 0.97 -15.94 7.07
C ASP A 86 0.40 -15.06 5.95
N LEU A 87 -0.09 -13.84 6.24
CA LEU A 87 -0.59 -12.91 5.21
C LEU A 87 0.48 -12.59 4.16
N LEU A 88 1.74 -12.55 4.59
CA LEU A 88 2.89 -12.26 3.72
C LEU A 88 3.53 -13.55 3.17
N CYS A 89 2.85 -14.68 3.29
CA CYS A 89 3.27 -15.97 2.75
C CYS A 89 2.39 -16.31 1.53
N GLY A 90 2.92 -16.08 0.34
CA GLY A 90 2.19 -16.32 -0.92
C GLY A 90 2.77 -15.55 -2.11
N ALA A 91 2.29 -15.91 -3.29
CA ALA A 91 2.52 -15.20 -4.54
C ALA A 91 1.32 -15.41 -5.48
N HIS A 92 0.08 -15.24 -4.99
CA HIS A 92 -1.11 -15.52 -5.80
C HIS A 92 -1.20 -14.61 -7.01
N SER A 93 -1.23 -13.30 -6.78
CA SER A 93 -1.13 -12.24 -7.79
C SER A 93 -0.47 -11.00 -7.20
N LEU A 94 0.15 -10.15 -8.02
CA LEU A 94 0.75 -8.90 -7.52
C LEU A 94 -0.29 -8.04 -6.79
N TRP A 95 -1.50 -7.89 -7.34
CA TRP A 95 -2.57 -7.12 -6.69
C TRP A 95 -3.05 -7.74 -5.38
N TYR A 96 -3.30 -9.06 -5.35
CA TYR A 96 -3.77 -9.72 -4.14
C TYR A 96 -2.74 -9.69 -3.02
N GLU A 97 -1.46 -9.91 -3.35
CA GLU A 97 -0.36 -9.83 -2.39
C GLU A 97 -0.12 -8.39 -1.91
N TYR A 98 -0.32 -7.39 -2.78
CA TYR A 98 -0.33 -5.98 -2.39
C TYR A 98 -1.46 -5.69 -1.38
N VAL A 99 -2.68 -6.16 -1.64
CA VAL A 99 -3.79 -6.00 -0.70
C VAL A 99 -3.53 -6.73 0.63
N CYS A 100 -2.95 -7.93 0.61
CA CYS A 100 -2.59 -8.66 1.84
C CYS A 100 -1.53 -7.92 2.65
N LEU A 101 -0.56 -7.29 2.00
CA LEU A 101 0.44 -6.46 2.66
C LEU A 101 -0.19 -5.22 3.32
N ARG A 102 -1.11 -4.54 2.63
CA ARG A 102 -1.82 -3.39 3.19
C ARG A 102 -2.76 -3.78 4.34
N LEU A 103 -3.41 -4.94 4.24
CA LEU A 103 -4.19 -5.52 5.36
C LEU A 103 -3.30 -5.79 6.57
N HIS A 104 -2.12 -6.39 6.35
CA HIS A 104 -1.16 -6.64 7.41
C HIS A 104 -0.72 -5.35 8.11
N GLN A 105 -0.38 -4.30 7.35
CA GLN A 105 -0.03 -2.98 7.91
C GLN A 105 -1.19 -2.39 8.72
N ALA A 106 -2.42 -2.42 8.21
CA ALA A 106 -3.58 -1.91 8.94
C ALA A 106 -3.86 -2.67 10.25
N LEU A 107 -3.62 -3.99 10.28
CA LEU A 107 -3.72 -4.80 11.49
C LEU A 107 -2.63 -4.44 12.51
N VAL A 108 -1.39 -4.23 12.07
CA VAL A 108 -0.28 -3.76 12.93
C VAL A 108 -0.57 -2.38 13.50
N ASP A 109 -1.07 -1.46 12.67
CA ASP A 109 -1.45 -0.10 13.12
C ASP A 109 -2.56 -0.14 14.16
N LEU A 110 -3.56 -1.01 13.95
CA LEU A 110 -4.61 -1.23 14.94
C LEU A 110 -4.03 -1.77 16.26
N GLU A 111 -3.14 -2.77 16.20
CA GLU A 111 -2.50 -3.33 17.40
C GLU A 111 -1.71 -2.26 18.17
N ASN A 112 -0.95 -1.41 17.45
CA ASN A 112 -0.21 -0.30 18.03
C ASN A 112 -1.15 0.74 18.67
N ALA A 113 -2.24 1.12 17.99
CA ALA A 113 -3.24 2.03 18.52
C ALA A 113 -3.92 1.49 19.79
N LEU A 114 -4.09 0.16 19.88
CA LEU A 114 -4.70 -0.50 21.03
C LEU A 114 -3.78 -0.60 22.25
N VAL A 115 -2.48 -0.33 22.16
CA VAL A 115 -1.55 -0.39 23.31
C VAL A 115 -1.97 0.60 24.42
N SER A 116 -2.45 1.78 24.03
CA SER A 116 -2.74 2.89 24.94
C SER A 116 -4.18 2.93 25.45
N VAL A 117 -5.04 1.97 25.07
CA VAL A 117 -6.47 1.99 25.43
C VAL A 117 -6.83 0.94 26.49
N PRO A 118 -7.90 1.17 27.29
CA PRO A 118 -8.33 0.22 28.31
C PRO A 118 -8.75 -1.15 27.75
N ASP A 119 -8.60 -2.22 28.55
CA ASP A 119 -8.96 -3.61 28.19
C ASP A 119 -10.39 -3.80 27.71
N THR A 120 -11.32 -2.99 28.22
CA THR A 120 -12.72 -3.01 27.78
C THR A 120 -12.84 -2.57 26.33
N VAL A 121 -12.09 -1.55 25.92
CA VAL A 121 -12.02 -1.08 24.52
C VAL A 121 -11.35 -2.15 23.66
N ARG A 122 -10.21 -2.70 24.10
CA ARG A 122 -9.48 -3.75 23.35
C ARG A 122 -10.36 -4.96 23.05
N ARG A 123 -11.12 -5.43 24.05
CA ARG A 123 -12.06 -6.56 23.87
C ARG A 123 -13.20 -6.22 22.93
N ALA A 124 -13.77 -5.01 23.03
CA ALA A 124 -14.84 -4.58 22.12
C ALA A 124 -14.36 -4.53 20.67
N ILE A 125 -13.16 -3.99 20.41
CA ILE A 125 -12.57 -3.98 19.06
C ILE A 125 -12.29 -5.39 18.55
N ARG A 126 -11.78 -6.30 19.38
CA ARG A 126 -11.60 -7.71 18.98
C ARG A 126 -12.91 -8.39 18.64
N SER A 127 -13.95 -8.18 19.45
CA SER A 127 -15.29 -8.74 19.19
C SER A 127 -15.88 -8.20 17.88
N GLU A 128 -15.55 -6.96 17.51
CA GLU A 128 -15.97 -6.38 16.23
C GLU A 128 -15.24 -7.03 15.05
N LEU A 129 -13.93 -7.30 15.15
CA LEU A 129 -13.20 -8.04 14.11
C LEU A 129 -13.69 -9.48 13.96
N GLU A 130 -14.02 -10.15 15.06
CA GLU A 130 -14.64 -11.48 15.06
C GLU A 130 -16.01 -11.47 14.35
N LEU A 131 -16.81 -10.43 14.58
CA LEU A 131 -18.09 -10.26 13.91
C LEU A 131 -17.91 -10.02 12.40
N GLU A 132 -17.03 -9.09 12.01
CA GLU A 132 -16.77 -8.79 10.60
C GLU A 132 -16.27 -10.04 9.85
N GLU A 133 -15.36 -10.80 10.44
CA GLU A 133 -14.87 -12.05 9.86
C GLU A 133 -16.01 -13.08 9.68
N ALA A 134 -16.82 -13.29 10.71
CA ALA A 134 -17.93 -14.25 10.67
C ALA A 134 -18.98 -13.84 9.63
N GLU A 135 -19.34 -12.57 9.57
CA GLU A 135 -20.30 -12.03 8.59
C GLU A 135 -19.76 -12.12 7.16
N LEU A 136 -18.48 -11.80 6.92
CA LEU A 136 -17.86 -11.95 5.62
C LEU A 136 -17.84 -13.41 5.16
N ARG A 137 -17.48 -14.34 6.05
CA ARG A 137 -17.50 -15.78 5.72
C ARG A 137 -18.92 -16.27 5.43
N ALA A 138 -19.89 -15.94 6.27
CA ALA A 138 -21.28 -16.32 6.05
C ALA A 138 -21.80 -15.79 4.72
N ALA A 139 -21.55 -14.51 4.41
CA ALA A 139 -21.94 -13.91 3.13
C ALA A 139 -21.28 -14.62 1.93
N LEU A 140 -20.02 -15.05 2.04
CA LEU A 140 -19.31 -15.77 0.98
C LEU A 140 -19.77 -17.22 0.81
N ASP A 141 -20.22 -17.86 1.88
CA ASP A 141 -20.77 -19.21 1.85
C ASP A 141 -22.17 -19.18 1.21
N ASP A 142 -23.01 -18.21 1.58
CA ASP A 142 -24.31 -17.96 0.94
C ASP A 142 -24.17 -17.58 -0.54
N PHE A 143 -23.09 -16.89 -0.89
CA PHE A 143 -22.77 -16.49 -2.27
C PHE A 143 -22.32 -17.67 -3.15
N SER A 144 -21.89 -18.79 -2.56
CA SER A 144 -21.35 -19.93 -3.30
C SER A 144 -22.44 -20.85 -3.90
N GLY A 145 -23.16 -20.40 -4.95
CA GLY A 145 -23.97 -21.36 -5.72
C GLY A 145 -25.09 -20.90 -6.65
N THR A 146 -25.36 -19.61 -6.87
CA THR A 146 -26.40 -19.20 -7.82
C THR A 146 -25.81 -18.70 -9.13
N SER A 147 -25.76 -19.62 -10.10
CA SER A 147 -25.70 -19.29 -11.53
C SER A 147 -26.72 -18.20 -11.85
N SER A 148 -26.26 -17.10 -12.47
CA SER A 148 -27.04 -16.12 -13.26
C SER A 148 -28.56 -16.17 -13.02
N GLY A 149 -29.00 -15.80 -11.82
CA GLY A 149 -30.40 -15.48 -11.53
C GLY A 149 -30.61 -13.98 -11.69
N PRO A 150 -31.83 -13.50 -11.99
CA PRO A 150 -32.10 -12.07 -12.07
C PRO A 150 -31.68 -11.43 -10.74
N GLU A 151 -31.03 -10.26 -10.83
CA GLU A 151 -30.53 -9.47 -9.70
C GLU A 151 -31.53 -9.51 -8.55
N THR A 152 -31.28 -10.36 -7.56
CA THR A 152 -32.03 -10.32 -6.31
C THR A 152 -31.53 -9.12 -5.56
N GLU A 153 -32.45 -8.23 -5.17
CA GLU A 153 -32.23 -6.97 -4.43
C GLU A 153 -31.50 -7.12 -3.07
N ASN A 154 -31.07 -8.34 -2.71
CA ASN A 154 -30.48 -8.70 -1.42
C ASN A 154 -28.94 -8.86 -1.47
N LEU A 155 -28.28 -8.41 -2.54
CA LEU A 155 -26.83 -8.45 -2.61
C LEU A 155 -26.24 -7.30 -1.78
N ARG A 156 -25.24 -7.59 -0.94
CA ARG A 156 -24.35 -6.58 -0.37
C ARG A 156 -23.65 -5.93 -1.57
N CYS A 157 -24.19 -4.83 -2.09
CA CYS A 157 -23.57 -4.10 -3.19
C CYS A 157 -22.27 -3.47 -2.69
N TRP A 158 -21.15 -3.94 -3.21
CA TRP A 158 -19.83 -3.41 -2.91
C TRP A 158 -19.55 -2.34 -3.97
N GLU A 159 -19.35 -1.08 -3.57
CA GLU A 159 -18.89 -0.07 -4.52
C GLU A 159 -17.40 -0.28 -4.75
N PHE A 160 -17.07 -0.76 -5.95
CA PHE A 160 -15.73 -1.28 -6.29
C PHE A 160 -14.77 -0.21 -6.78
N ALA A 161 -15.29 0.85 -7.42
CA ALA A 161 -14.46 1.79 -8.15
C ALA A 161 -13.52 2.53 -7.18
N HIS A 162 -14.10 3.10 -6.12
CA HIS A 162 -13.38 3.87 -5.09
C HIS A 162 -13.98 3.55 -3.72
N PRO A 163 -13.51 2.52 -2.99
CA PRO A 163 -13.97 2.30 -1.63
C PRO A 163 -13.76 3.59 -0.83
N PHE A 164 -14.73 3.96 0.02
CA PHE A 164 -14.80 5.23 0.78
C PHE A 164 -13.64 5.49 1.78
N VAL A 165 -12.51 4.81 1.64
CA VAL A 165 -11.32 4.94 2.47
C VAL A 165 -10.23 5.57 1.63
N LYS A 166 -10.14 6.91 1.68
CA LYS A 166 -8.94 7.61 1.21
C LYS A 166 -7.83 7.30 2.20
N HIS A 167 -6.84 6.51 1.78
CA HIS A 167 -5.57 6.42 2.51
C HIS A 167 -4.72 7.62 2.14
N ASP A 168 -3.95 8.15 3.10
CA ASP A 168 -3.07 9.31 2.91
C ASP A 168 -1.97 9.11 1.84
N ASP A 169 -1.87 7.94 1.22
CA ASP A 169 -0.81 7.62 0.25
C ASP A 169 -1.10 8.16 -1.17
N GLY A 170 -2.25 8.80 -1.40
CA GLY A 170 -2.66 9.27 -2.74
C GLY A 170 -2.97 8.14 -3.74
N MET A 171 -2.57 6.90 -3.44
CA MET A 171 -2.80 5.70 -4.23
C MET A 171 -4.10 5.02 -3.82
N ASP A 172 -5.07 5.01 -4.72
CA ASP A 172 -6.25 4.14 -4.63
C ASP A 172 -5.79 2.68 -4.85
N THR A 173 -5.19 2.06 -3.83
CA THR A 173 -4.68 0.68 -3.89
C THR A 173 -5.75 -0.30 -4.38
N LEU A 174 -7.00 -0.01 -4.03
CA LEU A 174 -8.17 -0.81 -4.38
C LEU A 174 -8.83 -0.36 -5.69
N SER A 175 -8.28 0.62 -6.42
CA SER A 175 -8.83 1.03 -7.72
C SER A 175 -8.66 -0.03 -8.78
N ASP A 176 -9.57 0.01 -9.75
CA ASP A 176 -9.48 -0.79 -10.96
C ASP A 176 -8.20 -0.49 -11.75
N GLU A 177 -7.74 0.76 -11.77
CA GLU A 177 -6.51 1.17 -12.45
C GLU A 177 -5.26 0.52 -11.83
N THR A 178 -5.13 0.57 -10.50
CA THR A 178 -4.02 -0.09 -9.79
C THR A 178 -4.02 -1.58 -10.08
N ARG A 179 -5.20 -2.21 -10.05
CA ARG A 179 -5.36 -3.64 -10.35
C ARG A 179 -4.95 -3.96 -11.79
N GLU A 180 -5.46 -3.23 -12.78
CA GLU A 180 -5.16 -3.47 -14.19
C GLU A 180 -3.69 -3.21 -14.52
N ARG A 181 -3.03 -2.27 -13.83
CA ARG A 181 -1.58 -2.08 -13.94
C ARG A 181 -0.81 -3.29 -13.42
N LEU A 182 -1.15 -3.79 -12.23
CA LEU A 182 -0.50 -4.97 -11.62
C LEU A 182 -0.78 -6.25 -12.42
N ASP A 183 -2.00 -6.42 -12.94
CA ASP A 183 -2.36 -7.55 -13.81
C ASP A 183 -1.56 -7.54 -15.13
N ARG A 184 -1.33 -6.35 -15.72
CA ARG A 184 -0.49 -6.20 -16.93
C ARG A 184 0.97 -6.54 -16.66
N ARG A 185 1.52 -6.10 -15.52
CA ARG A 185 2.88 -6.42 -15.08
C ARG A 185 3.07 -7.92 -14.85
N GLU A 186 2.07 -8.59 -14.33
CA GLU A 186 2.11 -10.04 -14.09
C GLU A 186 1.89 -10.88 -15.36
N ALA A 187 1.38 -10.26 -16.43
CA ALA A 187 0.98 -10.98 -17.63
C ALA A 187 2.18 -11.68 -18.29
N GLY A 188 2.15 -13.02 -18.31
CA GLY A 188 3.21 -13.83 -18.90
C GLY A 188 4.29 -14.29 -17.92
N LEU A 189 4.25 -13.85 -16.66
CA LEU A 189 5.18 -14.31 -15.64
C LEU A 189 4.92 -15.76 -15.25
N THR A 190 6.01 -16.51 -15.13
CA THR A 190 6.07 -17.80 -14.44
C THR A 190 5.79 -17.63 -12.95
N SER A 191 5.56 -18.75 -12.26
CA SER A 191 5.37 -18.73 -10.80
C SER A 191 6.61 -18.23 -10.06
N GLU A 192 7.81 -18.55 -10.55
CA GLU A 192 9.08 -18.13 -9.92
C GLU A 192 9.32 -16.63 -10.08
N GLU A 193 9.14 -16.08 -11.30
CA GLU A 193 9.27 -14.64 -11.54
C GLU A 193 8.26 -13.83 -10.73
N ARG A 194 7.05 -14.36 -10.57
CA ARG A 194 6.01 -13.75 -9.74
C ARG A 194 6.37 -13.76 -8.26
N GLU A 195 6.96 -14.84 -7.75
CA GLU A 195 7.46 -14.88 -6.37
C GLU A 195 8.54 -13.82 -6.14
N LYS A 196 9.48 -13.65 -7.10
CA LYS A 196 10.49 -12.58 -7.06
C LYS A 196 9.85 -11.18 -7.08
N ALA A 197 8.90 -10.94 -7.98
CA ALA A 197 8.21 -9.65 -8.10
C ALA A 197 7.39 -9.31 -6.84
N VAL A 198 6.72 -10.30 -6.24
CA VAL A 198 6.00 -10.12 -4.96
C VAL A 198 6.98 -9.80 -3.82
N ALA A 199 8.16 -10.42 -3.79
CA ALA A 199 9.19 -10.07 -2.81
C ALA A 199 9.67 -8.62 -2.98
N GLY A 200 9.87 -8.16 -4.22
CA GLY A 200 10.23 -6.77 -4.51
C GLY A 200 9.15 -5.77 -4.09
N LEU A 201 7.90 -6.04 -4.46
CA LEU A 201 6.73 -5.25 -4.03
C LEU A 201 6.68 -5.12 -2.51
N ARG A 202 6.92 -6.21 -1.77
CA ARG A 202 6.92 -6.17 -0.30
C ARG A 202 7.99 -5.26 0.26
N VAL A 203 9.19 -5.26 -0.31
CA VAL A 203 10.28 -4.36 0.12
C VAL A 203 9.90 -2.91 -0.10
N LEU A 204 9.46 -2.55 -1.32
CA LEU A 204 9.11 -1.17 -1.69
C LEU A 204 7.96 -0.61 -0.85
N VAL A 205 6.85 -1.35 -0.77
CA VAL A 205 5.66 -0.90 -0.03
C VAL A 205 5.91 -0.86 1.48
N THR A 206 6.71 -1.78 2.02
CA THR A 206 7.08 -1.75 3.45
C THR A 206 7.98 -0.56 3.74
N ALA A 207 8.96 -0.27 2.87
CA ALA A 207 9.82 0.89 3.01
C ALA A 207 9.01 2.20 2.95
N HIS A 208 8.11 2.33 1.98
CA HIS A 208 7.21 3.47 1.84
C HIS A 208 6.36 3.70 3.10
N SER A 209 5.76 2.63 3.67
CA SER A 209 4.93 2.75 4.88
C SER A 209 5.70 3.22 6.13
N ARG A 210 7.03 3.12 6.11
CA ARG A 210 7.91 3.58 7.21
C ARG A 210 8.35 5.04 7.01
N CYS A 211 8.13 5.60 5.83
CA CYS A 211 8.39 7.01 5.54
C CYS A 211 7.18 7.84 5.96
N THR A 212 7.40 8.83 6.82
CA THR A 212 6.35 9.66 7.40
C THR A 212 6.10 10.96 6.63
N GLY A 213 6.69 11.13 5.44
CA GLY A 213 6.67 12.37 4.66
C GLY A 213 6.02 12.20 3.28
N MET A 214 5.33 13.24 2.80
CA MET A 214 4.60 13.28 1.52
C MET A 214 5.51 13.33 0.27
N TRP A 215 6.81 13.26 0.44
CA TRP A 215 7.80 13.44 -0.63
C TRP A 215 8.21 12.12 -1.29
N ALA A 216 7.81 10.98 -0.72
CA ALA A 216 7.98 9.67 -1.31
C ALA A 216 6.64 9.12 -1.79
N THR A 217 6.57 8.70 -3.06
CA THR A 217 5.37 8.15 -3.69
C THR A 217 5.64 6.75 -4.23
N LEU A 218 4.59 5.92 -4.21
CA LEU A 218 4.59 4.63 -4.89
C LEU A 218 4.03 4.82 -6.30
N ASP A 219 4.86 5.35 -7.19
CA ASP A 219 4.48 5.65 -8.57
C ASP A 219 4.03 4.36 -9.29
N ASP A 220 4.79 3.27 -9.12
CA ASP A 220 4.35 1.92 -9.43
C ASP A 220 4.69 0.96 -8.26
N PRO A 221 3.70 0.52 -7.47
CA PRO A 221 3.95 -0.33 -6.30
C PRO A 221 4.55 -1.70 -6.67
N SER A 222 4.53 -2.10 -7.94
CA SER A 222 5.19 -3.34 -8.37
C SER A 222 6.70 -3.23 -8.59
N CYS A 223 7.25 -2.01 -8.72
CA CYS A 223 8.64 -1.88 -9.13
C CYS A 223 9.35 -0.61 -8.67
N GLU A 224 8.65 0.47 -8.33
CA GLU A 224 9.27 1.77 -8.18
C GLU A 224 8.72 2.55 -6.98
N LEU A 225 9.66 3.11 -6.22
CA LEU A 225 9.40 4.13 -5.22
C LEU A 225 10.13 5.40 -5.66
N PHE A 226 9.36 6.47 -5.83
CA PHE A 226 9.84 7.79 -6.23
C PHE A 226 9.98 8.68 -5.00
N ALA A 227 10.99 9.55 -5.00
CA ALA A 227 11.32 10.44 -3.90
C ALA A 227 11.80 11.80 -4.39
N GLU A 228 11.08 12.85 -4.03
CA GLU A 228 11.44 14.25 -4.31
C GLU A 228 11.41 15.07 -3.02
N PRO A 229 12.55 15.18 -2.29
CA PRO A 229 12.59 15.94 -1.05
C PRO A 229 12.36 17.44 -1.32
N HIS A 230 11.82 18.15 -0.33
CA HIS A 230 11.69 19.61 -0.42
C HIS A 230 13.07 20.27 -0.53
N ASP A 231 13.19 21.33 -1.32
CA ASP A 231 14.45 22.05 -1.58
C ASP A 231 15.58 21.17 -2.17
N SER A 232 15.23 20.18 -3.01
CA SER A 232 16.18 19.22 -3.60
C SER A 232 17.13 19.79 -4.66
N ASP A 233 17.17 21.10 -4.87
CA ASP A 233 17.83 21.74 -6.03
C ASP A 233 17.42 21.10 -7.38
N GLY A 234 16.19 20.58 -7.44
CA GLY A 234 15.59 20.06 -8.67
C GLY A 234 16.01 18.62 -8.94
N PHE A 235 16.55 17.92 -7.94
CA PHE A 235 16.85 16.50 -8.05
C PHE A 235 15.75 15.64 -7.45
N TYR A 236 15.60 14.44 -8.00
CA TYR A 236 14.74 13.39 -7.46
C TYR A 236 15.50 12.07 -7.43
N MET A 237 14.96 11.10 -6.70
CA MET A 237 15.50 9.75 -6.59
C MET A 237 14.41 8.73 -6.88
N THR A 238 14.77 7.65 -7.56
CA THR A 238 13.93 6.45 -7.63
C THR A 238 14.67 5.25 -7.06
N VAL A 239 13.94 4.36 -6.40
CA VAL A 239 14.41 3.05 -5.97
C VAL A 239 13.59 2.01 -6.71
N GLN A 240 14.27 1.19 -7.51
CA GLN A 240 13.63 0.27 -8.43
C GLN A 240 13.97 -1.19 -8.09
N ALA A 241 12.94 -2.02 -7.98
CA ALA A 241 13.08 -3.46 -7.98
C ALA A 241 13.34 -3.95 -9.42
N PRO A 242 14.04 -5.08 -9.60
CA PRO A 242 14.24 -5.68 -10.92
C PRO A 242 12.91 -5.85 -11.67
N GLU A 243 12.93 -5.57 -12.97
CA GLU A 243 11.78 -5.78 -13.83
C GLU A 243 11.35 -7.27 -13.80
N PRO A 244 10.05 -7.58 -13.59
CA PRO A 244 9.60 -8.96 -13.57
C PRO A 244 9.89 -9.67 -14.89
N GLY A 245 10.60 -10.80 -14.82
CA GLY A 245 11.04 -11.58 -15.99
C GLY A 245 12.44 -11.22 -16.50
N ASP A 246 13.10 -10.23 -15.89
CA ASP A 246 14.53 -9.99 -16.09
C ASP A 246 15.35 -10.78 -15.06
N ASP A 247 15.86 -11.94 -15.46
CA ASP A 247 16.65 -12.81 -14.58
C ASP A 247 18.03 -12.23 -14.22
N ASP A 248 18.56 -11.32 -15.05
CA ASP A 248 19.83 -10.62 -14.82
C ASP A 248 19.62 -9.25 -14.15
N GLY A 249 18.35 -8.86 -13.93
CA GLY A 249 17.97 -7.59 -13.34
C GLY A 249 18.48 -7.44 -11.92
N CYS A 250 18.99 -6.25 -11.60
CA CYS A 250 19.42 -5.89 -10.25
C CYS A 250 18.52 -4.81 -9.66
N TRP A 251 18.57 -4.65 -8.35
CA TRP A 251 17.93 -3.52 -7.70
C TRP A 251 18.71 -2.25 -8.04
N GLU A 252 18.00 -1.19 -8.39
CA GLU A 252 18.61 0.05 -8.85
C GLU A 252 18.18 1.25 -8.00
N VAL A 253 19.10 2.19 -7.87
CA VAL A 253 18.83 3.53 -7.36
C VAL A 253 19.23 4.51 -8.45
N GLU A 254 18.27 5.28 -8.93
CA GLU A 254 18.55 6.36 -9.87
C GLU A 254 18.47 7.71 -9.16
N VAL A 255 19.35 8.63 -9.55
CA VAL A 255 19.21 10.06 -9.21
C VAL A 255 18.99 10.79 -10.52
N GLY A 256 17.86 11.47 -10.60
CA GLY A 256 17.48 12.28 -11.75
C GLY A 256 17.39 13.75 -11.41
N ARG A 257 17.24 14.57 -12.45
CA ARG A 257 17.13 16.02 -12.37
C ARG A 257 15.94 16.49 -13.19
N TRP A 258 15.17 17.41 -12.62
CA TRP A 258 14.15 18.15 -13.33
C TRP A 258 14.80 19.20 -14.22
N GLU A 259 14.49 19.13 -15.51
CA GLU A 259 14.86 20.12 -16.52
C GLU A 259 13.61 20.93 -16.90
N PRO A 260 13.68 22.26 -16.89
CA PRO A 260 12.56 23.10 -17.34
C PRO A 260 12.23 22.79 -18.80
N ASP A 261 10.94 22.64 -19.11
CA ASP A 261 10.52 22.43 -20.51
C ASP A 261 10.74 23.68 -21.37
N ASP A 262 10.63 24.87 -20.75
CA ASP A 262 11.00 26.15 -21.35
C ASP A 262 12.33 26.63 -20.73
N PRO A 263 13.42 26.68 -21.52
CA PRO A 263 14.74 27.08 -21.02
C PRO A 263 14.82 28.57 -20.62
N ASP A 264 13.82 29.38 -20.99
CA ASP A 264 13.76 30.80 -20.66
C ASP A 264 13.01 31.08 -19.32
N GLU A 265 12.40 30.06 -18.69
CA GLU A 265 11.73 30.20 -17.38
C GLU A 265 12.75 30.23 -16.21
N GLU A 266 12.56 31.14 -15.25
CA GLU A 266 13.43 31.23 -14.07
C GLU A 266 13.21 30.05 -13.10
N TYR A 267 14.31 29.63 -12.46
CA TYR A 267 14.31 28.50 -11.52
C TYR A 267 13.39 28.77 -10.31
N GLY A 268 12.34 27.94 -10.18
CA GLY A 268 11.30 28.08 -9.14
C GLY A 268 10.00 28.73 -9.62
N GLU A 269 9.95 29.22 -10.88
CA GLU A 269 8.72 29.70 -11.55
C GLU A 269 8.29 28.78 -12.70
N HIS A 270 8.85 27.56 -12.78
CA HIS A 270 8.57 26.64 -13.88
C HIS A 270 7.10 26.25 -13.95
N SER A 271 6.50 26.41 -15.12
CA SER A 271 5.13 25.98 -15.37
C SER A 271 5.05 24.48 -15.70
N SER A 272 6.14 23.91 -16.24
CA SER A 272 6.35 22.47 -16.42
C SER A 272 7.84 22.09 -16.50
N ALA A 273 8.17 20.85 -16.13
CA ALA A 273 9.53 20.31 -16.17
C ALA A 273 9.51 18.82 -16.54
N THR A 274 10.55 18.36 -17.22
CA THR A 274 10.78 16.95 -17.60
C THR A 274 11.97 16.39 -16.81
N GLY A 275 11.81 15.20 -16.25
CA GLY A 275 12.87 14.52 -15.49
C GLY A 275 13.83 13.77 -16.40
N SER A 276 15.13 13.92 -16.16
CA SER A 276 16.18 13.14 -16.81
C SER A 276 17.02 12.40 -15.76
N THR A 277 17.26 11.10 -15.95
CA THR A 277 18.18 10.35 -15.10
C THR A 277 19.59 10.89 -15.29
N VAL A 278 20.30 11.19 -14.19
CA VAL A 278 21.70 11.67 -14.20
C VAL A 278 22.65 10.51 -13.92
N ILE A 279 22.30 9.68 -12.94
CA ILE A 279 23.06 8.48 -12.60
C ILE A 279 22.13 7.30 -12.34
N GLY A 280 22.60 6.12 -12.74
CA GLY A 280 22.04 4.82 -12.36
C GLY A 280 23.04 4.07 -11.48
N CYS A 281 22.55 3.52 -10.38
CA CYS A 281 23.35 2.77 -9.42
C CYS A 281 22.77 1.38 -9.23
N ALA A 282 23.61 0.35 -9.22
CA ALA A 282 23.20 -1.00 -8.86
C ALA A 282 23.44 -1.25 -7.36
N LEU A 283 22.46 -1.87 -6.72
CA LEU A 283 22.62 -2.45 -5.39
C LEU A 283 23.27 -3.84 -5.51
N PRO A 284 24.27 -4.15 -4.68
CA PRO A 284 25.01 -5.41 -4.78
C PRO A 284 24.21 -6.65 -4.32
N ALA A 285 23.08 -6.44 -3.67
CA ALA A 285 22.16 -7.47 -3.20
C ALA A 285 20.73 -6.90 -3.12
N VAL A 286 19.74 -7.78 -2.93
CA VAL A 286 18.37 -7.38 -2.63
C VAL A 286 18.35 -6.60 -1.32
N PRO A 287 17.90 -5.33 -1.30
CA PRO A 287 17.87 -4.54 -0.09
C PRO A 287 16.74 -5.02 0.83
N ASP A 288 16.92 -4.80 2.13
CA ASP A 288 15.81 -4.90 3.06
C ASP A 288 14.97 -3.60 3.07
N ALA A 289 13.74 -3.69 3.58
CA ALA A 289 12.84 -2.54 3.62
C ALA A 289 13.30 -1.44 4.61
N ASP A 290 14.16 -1.78 5.60
CA ASP A 290 14.71 -0.81 6.56
C ASP A 290 15.86 -0.02 5.93
N GLU A 291 16.67 -0.65 5.08
CA GLU A 291 17.71 -0.03 4.26
C GLU A 291 17.11 0.99 3.29
N VAL A 292 16.04 0.62 2.57
CA VAL A 292 15.34 1.56 1.67
C VAL A 292 14.69 2.70 2.45
N ALA A 293 14.01 2.43 3.57
CA ALA A 293 13.45 3.49 4.41
C ALA A 293 14.53 4.42 5.00
N HIS A 294 15.70 3.89 5.35
CA HIS A 294 16.82 4.69 5.83
C HIS A 294 17.44 5.55 4.71
N LEU A 295 17.55 5.00 3.49
CA LEU A 295 17.99 5.73 2.30
C LEU A 295 17.08 6.93 2.06
N LEU A 296 15.78 6.67 2.04
CA LEU A 296 14.73 7.66 1.92
C LEU A 296 14.88 8.74 3.00
N LYS A 297 14.88 8.36 4.27
CA LYS A 297 15.03 9.31 5.37
C LYS A 297 16.32 10.15 5.26
N SER A 298 17.41 9.57 4.77
CA SER A 298 18.68 10.29 4.61
C SER A 298 18.60 11.39 3.55
N VAL A 299 17.85 11.14 2.48
CA VAL A 299 17.59 12.10 1.40
C VAL A 299 16.71 13.25 1.90
N GLU A 300 15.70 12.97 2.72
CA GLU A 300 14.86 13.99 3.37
C GLU A 300 15.65 14.86 4.36
N GLU A 301 16.48 14.26 5.21
CA GLU A 301 17.21 14.99 6.27
C GLU A 301 18.40 15.81 5.74
N LYS A 302 18.83 15.59 4.48
CA LYS A 302 20.02 16.21 3.88
C LYS A 302 19.70 16.79 2.50
N PRO A 303 19.27 18.06 2.42
CA PRO A 303 18.79 18.69 1.17
C PRO A 303 19.77 18.58 -0.02
N LEU A 304 21.08 18.69 0.22
CA LEU A 304 22.11 18.64 -0.83
C LEU A 304 22.61 17.22 -1.17
N LEU A 305 22.03 16.17 -0.56
CA LEU A 305 22.55 14.81 -0.71
C LEU A 305 22.36 14.28 -2.14
N LEU A 306 21.22 14.55 -2.77
CA LEU A 306 20.96 14.11 -4.15
C LEU A 306 21.90 14.81 -5.14
N ALA A 307 22.09 16.12 -5.00
CA ALA A 307 23.07 16.85 -5.80
C ALA A 307 24.51 16.32 -5.60
N GLN A 308 24.89 15.99 -4.37
CA GLN A 308 26.18 15.35 -4.08
C GLN A 308 26.29 13.97 -4.75
N TRP A 309 25.24 13.15 -4.67
CA TRP A 309 25.21 11.83 -5.28
C TRP A 309 25.28 11.91 -6.80
N ALA A 310 24.60 12.86 -7.43
CA ALA A 310 24.62 13.08 -8.88
C ALA A 310 26.03 13.33 -9.44
N GLU A 311 26.98 13.81 -8.64
CA GLU A 311 28.40 14.02 -9.02
C GLU A 311 29.29 12.78 -8.79
N THR A 312 28.73 11.67 -8.30
CA THR A 312 29.49 10.46 -8.00
C THR A 312 29.98 9.80 -9.29
N PRO A 313 31.28 9.45 -9.40
CA PRO A 313 31.83 8.83 -10.61
C PRO A 313 31.43 7.36 -10.73
N VAL A 314 31.38 6.86 -11.97
CA VAL A 314 31.13 5.43 -12.26
C VAL A 314 32.16 4.55 -11.53
N GLY A 315 31.68 3.50 -10.88
CA GLY A 315 32.46 2.56 -10.07
C GLY A 315 32.65 2.97 -8.61
N ALA A 316 32.20 4.17 -8.21
CA ALA A 316 32.17 4.59 -6.81
C ALA A 316 30.79 4.33 -6.18
N ALA A 317 30.77 4.12 -4.87
CA ALA A 317 29.53 3.98 -4.10
C ALA A 317 28.94 5.34 -3.71
N LEU A 318 27.61 5.47 -3.72
CA LEU A 318 26.94 6.67 -3.22
C LEU A 318 27.25 6.85 -1.73
N ALA A 319 27.59 8.08 -1.34
CA ALA A 319 28.02 8.39 0.01
C ALA A 319 26.99 7.95 1.06
N GLY A 320 27.40 7.05 1.96
CA GLY A 320 26.54 6.51 3.02
C GLY A 320 25.70 5.29 2.63
N THR A 321 25.95 4.69 1.46
CA THR A 321 25.23 3.51 0.96
C THR A 321 26.20 2.47 0.37
N THR A 322 25.66 1.31 -0.02
CA THR A 322 26.37 0.29 -0.79
C THR A 322 26.08 0.35 -2.29
N ALA A 323 25.19 1.24 -2.73
CA ALA A 323 24.82 1.39 -4.13
C ALA A 323 26.01 1.92 -4.95
N VAL A 324 26.41 1.19 -5.99
CA VAL A 324 27.56 1.54 -6.83
C VAL A 324 27.05 2.16 -8.13
N VAL A 325 27.58 3.32 -8.49
CA VAL A 325 27.26 3.98 -9.77
C VAL A 325 27.74 3.09 -10.91
N THR A 326 26.80 2.56 -11.68
CA THR A 326 27.09 1.73 -12.86
C THR A 326 27.07 2.55 -14.14
N LYS A 327 26.29 3.63 -14.16
CA LYS A 327 26.12 4.47 -15.34
C LYS A 327 25.95 5.94 -14.97
N ARG A 328 26.62 6.79 -15.74
CA ARG A 328 26.32 8.23 -15.84
C ARG A 328 25.63 8.48 -17.17
N TYR A 329 24.55 9.24 -17.11
CA TYR A 329 23.80 9.71 -18.24
C TYR A 329 24.18 11.17 -18.43
N ASP A 330 25.46 11.42 -18.73
CA ASP A 330 25.92 12.76 -19.04
C ASP A 330 25.19 13.22 -20.32
N SER A 331 24.57 14.41 -20.27
CA SER A 331 23.99 15.12 -21.42
C SER A 331 25.07 15.52 -22.43
#